data_AF-A0A177M0S3-F1
#
_entry.id   AF-A0A177M0S3-F1
#
_cell.length_a   1.000
_cell.length_b   1.000
_cell.length_c   1.000
_cell.angle_alpha   90.00
_cell.angle_beta   90.00
_cell.angle_gamma   90.00
#
_symmetry.space_group_name_H-M   'P 1'
#
loop_
_entity.id
_entity.type
_entity.pdbx_description
1 polymer ?
#
loop_
_entity_poly.entity_id
_entity_poly.type
_entity_poly.pdbx_seq_one_letter_code
_entity_poly.pdbx_strand_id
1 'polypeptide(L)'
;MSWHRITLSRQEYESGEIYVLLGAFRAAYVARNGPEGMAMFGGWSDDDTAFLVYTTPRSVRHITPILDAYSAKQIKIPDPSGLSLIYGDESGFSSFEIGFEA
;
A
#
# COMPACT_ATOMS: atom_id res chain seq x y z
N MET A 1 14.35 -1.28 -6.77
CA MET A 1 12.93 -1.68 -6.63
C MET A 1 12.25 -0.60 -5.82
N SER A 2 11.23 0.06 -6.37
CA SER A 2 10.66 1.26 -5.76
C SER A 2 9.27 1.04 -5.22
N TRP A 3 9.01 1.67 -4.09
CA TRP A 3 7.69 1.75 -3.49
C TRP A 3 6.83 2.73 -4.27
N HIS A 4 5.52 2.54 -4.17
CA HIS A 4 4.56 3.46 -4.76
C HIS A 4 3.62 3.97 -3.69
N ARG A 5 3.31 5.25 -3.76
CA ARG A 5 2.38 5.94 -2.87
C ARG A 5 1.18 6.44 -3.65
N ILE A 6 0.00 6.01 -3.23
CA ILE A 6 -1.28 6.59 -3.61
C ILE A 6 -1.67 7.57 -2.50
N THR A 7 -2.25 8.70 -2.88
CA THR A 7 -2.72 9.71 -1.95
C THR A 7 -4.21 9.86 -2.16
N LEU A 8 -4.98 9.55 -1.12
CA LEU A 8 -6.42 9.78 -1.08
C LEU A 8 -6.64 11.03 -0.25
N SER A 9 -7.36 12.00 -0.81
CA SER A 9 -7.88 13.13 -0.03
C SER A 9 -8.80 12.61 1.08
N ARG A 10 -8.99 13.42 2.12
CA ARG A 10 -9.94 13.10 3.20
C ARG A 10 -11.34 12.76 2.66
N GLN A 11 -11.80 13.49 1.65
CA GLN A 11 -13.10 13.24 1.02
C GLN A 11 -13.16 11.87 0.32
N GLU A 12 -12.13 11.51 -0.45
CA GLU A 12 -12.05 10.20 -1.13
C GLU A 12 -12.00 9.06 -0.12
N TYR A 13 -11.23 9.23 0.97
CA TYR A 13 -11.17 8.26 2.05
C TYR A 13 -12.55 8.09 2.71
N GLU A 14 -13.21 9.19 3.09
CA GLU A 14 -14.53 9.19 3.73
C GLU A 14 -15.64 8.68 2.81
N SER A 15 -15.51 8.86 1.49
CA SER A 15 -16.43 8.25 0.51
C SER A 15 -16.20 6.75 0.31
N GLY A 16 -15.17 6.18 0.94
CA GLY A 16 -14.88 4.74 0.92
C GLY A 16 -13.96 4.29 -0.21
N GLU A 17 -13.24 5.20 -0.86
CA GLU A 17 -12.34 4.88 -1.97
C GLU A 17 -11.24 3.89 -1.57
N ILE A 18 -10.82 3.92 -0.28
CA ILE A 18 -9.89 2.95 0.29
C ILE A 18 -10.41 1.50 0.17
N TYR A 19 -11.72 1.27 0.26
CA TYR A 19 -12.29 -0.06 0.13
C TYR A 19 -12.31 -0.54 -1.32
N VAL A 20 -12.50 0.37 -2.27
CA VAL A 20 -12.38 0.08 -3.71
C VAL A 20 -10.95 -0.32 -4.04
N LEU A 21 -9.98 0.47 -3.58
CA LEU A 21 -8.56 0.20 -3.75
C LEU A 21 -8.15 -1.13 -3.11
N LEU A 22 -8.58 -1.39 -1.87
CA LEU A 22 -8.35 -2.65 -1.18
C LEU A 22 -8.96 -3.84 -1.94
N GLY A 23 -10.19 -3.70 -2.44
CA GLY A 23 -10.86 -4.74 -3.24
C GLY A 23 -10.06 -5.08 -4.50
N ALA A 24 -9.61 -4.07 -5.24
CA ALA A 24 -8.80 -4.26 -6.44
C ALA A 24 -7.43 -4.89 -6.12
N PHE A 25 -6.75 -4.40 -5.08
CA PHE A 25 -5.47 -4.95 -4.64
C PHE A 25 -5.61 -6.42 -4.22
N ARG A 26 -6.62 -6.74 -3.42
CA ARG A 26 -6.92 -8.10 -2.97
C ARG A 26 -7.21 -9.03 -4.14
N ALA A 27 -7.99 -8.58 -5.12
CA ALA A 27 -8.27 -9.37 -6.32
C ALA A 27 -6.97 -9.70 -7.08
N ALA A 28 -6.06 -8.72 -7.23
CA ALA A 28 -4.75 -8.94 -7.84
C ALA A 28 -3.87 -9.90 -7.02
N TYR A 29 -3.86 -9.79 -5.70
CA TYR A 29 -3.14 -10.68 -4.79
C TYR A 29 -3.62 -12.14 -4.93
N VAL A 30 -4.93 -12.36 -4.84
CA VAL A 30 -5.54 -13.70 -4.94
C VAL A 30 -5.34 -14.31 -6.33
N ALA A 31 -5.50 -13.52 -7.40
CA ALA A 31 -5.29 -14.00 -8.78
C ALA A 31 -3.86 -14.48 -9.06
N ARG A 32 -2.92 -14.17 -8.16
CA ARG A 32 -1.50 -14.56 -8.25
C ARG A 32 -1.09 -15.52 -7.13
N ASN A 33 -2.05 -16.15 -6.46
CA ASN A 33 -1.85 -17.10 -5.36
C ASN A 33 -1.09 -16.51 -4.17
N GLY A 34 -1.30 -15.22 -3.88
CA GLY A 34 -0.68 -14.53 -2.75
C GLY A 34 0.84 -14.47 -2.83
N PRO A 35 1.40 -13.62 -3.71
CA PRO A 35 2.84 -13.50 -3.86
C PRO A 35 3.51 -13.01 -2.56
N GLU A 36 4.56 -13.70 -2.14
CA GLU A 36 5.38 -13.31 -0.99
C GLU A 36 5.92 -11.87 -1.14
N GLY A 37 5.84 -11.10 -0.05
CA GLY A 37 6.28 -9.70 0.00
C GLY A 37 5.38 -8.72 -0.75
N MET A 38 4.26 -9.16 -1.31
CA MET A 38 3.22 -8.27 -1.86
C MET A 38 2.34 -7.79 -0.70
N ALA A 39 2.49 -6.52 -0.35
CA ALA A 39 1.71 -5.91 0.74
C ALA A 39 1.28 -4.48 0.40
N MET A 40 0.25 -4.05 1.11
CA MET A 40 -0.33 -2.72 1.07
C MET A 40 -0.45 -2.18 2.49
N PHE A 41 0.12 -1.01 2.72
CA PHE A 41 0.13 -0.31 4.01
C PHE A 41 -0.65 1.01 3.87
N GLY A 42 -1.15 1.52 5.00
CA GLY A 42 -1.89 2.77 5.05
C GLY A 42 -1.60 3.55 6.31
N GLY A 43 -1.66 4.87 6.21
CA GLY A 43 -1.57 5.78 7.34
C GLY A 43 -2.06 7.17 6.96
N TRP A 44 -2.51 7.93 7.95
CA TRP A 44 -2.80 9.34 7.75
C TRP A 44 -1.51 10.13 7.58
N SER A 45 -1.55 11.20 6.78
CA SER A 45 -0.48 12.19 6.76
C SER A 45 -0.35 12.89 8.11
N ASP A 46 0.82 13.46 8.39
CA ASP A 46 1.10 14.14 9.67
C ASP A 46 0.12 15.30 9.97
N ASP A 47 -0.48 15.88 8.92
CA ASP A 47 -1.47 16.96 9.00
C ASP A 47 -2.93 16.47 8.98
N ASP A 48 -3.18 15.16 8.93
CA ASP A 48 -4.50 14.51 8.88
C ASP A 48 -5.39 14.97 7.70
N THR A 49 -4.76 15.51 6.64
CA THR A 49 -5.47 16.00 5.45
C THR A 49 -5.66 14.94 4.38
N ALA A 50 -4.84 13.89 4.39
CA ALA A 50 -4.86 12.84 3.39
C ALA A 50 -4.55 11.47 3.99
N PHE A 51 -5.17 10.44 3.42
CA PHE A 51 -4.81 9.06 3.70
C PHE A 51 -3.81 8.58 2.65
N LEU A 52 -2.65 8.10 3.12
CA LEU A 52 -1.54 7.67 2.29
C LEU A 52 -1.53 6.15 2.22
N VAL A 53 -1.55 5.61 1.01
CA VAL A 53 -1.49 4.17 0.76
C VAL A 53 -0.17 3.83 0.10
N TYR A 54 0.53 2.85 0.64
CA TYR A 54 1.84 2.43 0.18
C TYR A 54 1.79 0.99 -0.28
N THR A 55 2.37 0.73 -1.45
CA THR A 55 2.47 -0.64 -1.97
C THR A 55 3.92 -1.04 -2.12
N THR A 56 4.23 -2.26 -1.70
CA THR A 56 5.59 -2.80 -1.76
C THR A 56 6.07 -2.92 -3.21
N PRO A 57 7.38 -2.90 -3.46
CA PRO A 57 7.90 -3.03 -4.83
C PRO A 57 7.52 -4.35 -5.52
N ARG A 58 7.27 -5.42 -4.74
CA ARG A 58 6.82 -6.72 -5.24
C ARG A 58 5.39 -6.67 -5.81
N SER A 59 4.57 -5.73 -5.35
CA SER A 59 3.21 -5.51 -5.84
C SER A 59 3.18 -4.98 -7.27
N VAL A 60 4.14 -4.14 -7.67
CA VAL A 60 4.07 -3.28 -8.88
C VAL A 60 3.64 -4.04 -10.13
N ARG A 61 4.30 -5.15 -10.46
CA ARG A 61 4.01 -5.95 -11.67
C ARG A 61 2.61 -6.57 -11.71
N HIS A 62 1.92 -6.60 -10.57
CA HIS A 62 0.58 -7.17 -10.42
C HIS A 62 -0.52 -6.11 -10.38
N ILE A 63 -0.16 -4.87 -10.03
CA ILE A 63 -1.11 -3.78 -9.78
C ILE A 63 -0.83 -2.52 -10.61
N THR A 64 0.01 -2.59 -11.66
CA THR A 64 0.28 -1.44 -12.56
C THR A 64 -1.00 -0.70 -12.97
N PRO A 65 -2.11 -1.36 -13.39
CA PRO A 65 -3.33 -0.64 -13.75
C PRO A 65 -3.93 0.16 -12.58
N ILE A 66 -3.81 -0.33 -11.36
CA ILE A 66 -4.24 0.37 -10.14
C ILE A 66 -3.33 1.58 -9.90
N LEU A 67 -2.01 1.40 -10.00
CA LEU A 67 -1.05 2.49 -9.81
C LEU A 67 -1.29 3.63 -10.81
N ASP A 68 -1.56 3.29 -12.07
CA ASP A 68 -1.86 4.28 -13.11
C ASP A 68 -3.19 4.99 -12.85
N ALA A 69 -4.25 4.25 -12.50
CA ALA A 69 -5.58 4.81 -12.23
C ALA A 69 -5.58 5.83 -11.08
N TYR A 70 -4.77 5.58 -10.05
CA TYR A 70 -4.65 6.46 -8.89
C TYR A 70 -3.46 7.45 -8.98
N SER A 71 -2.82 7.57 -10.15
CA SER A 71 -1.66 8.45 -10.35
C SER A 71 -0.57 8.28 -9.27
N ALA A 72 -0.26 7.04 -8.95
CA ALA A 72 0.63 6.68 -7.86
C ALA A 72 2.03 7.26 -8.08
N LYS A 73 2.64 7.79 -7.01
CA LYS A 73 3.99 8.35 -7.05
C LYS A 73 5.02 7.32 -6.63
N GLN A 74 6.07 7.17 -7.43
CA GLN A 74 7.23 6.38 -7.06
C GLN A 74 8.00 7.08 -5.93
N ILE A 75 8.30 6.33 -4.87
CA ILE A 75 9.00 6.84 -3.69
C ILE A 75 10.09 5.87 -3.22
N LYS A 76 10.93 6.34 -2.28
CA LYS A 76 11.78 5.48 -1.47
C LYS A 76 10.93 4.68 -0.47
N ILE A 77 11.56 3.78 0.29
CA ILE A 77 10.88 3.08 1.39
C ILE A 77 10.22 4.12 2.31
N PRO A 78 8.92 3.99 2.62
CA PRO A 78 8.26 4.91 3.54
C PRO A 78 8.76 4.67 4.97
N ASP A 79 8.66 5.70 5.82
CA ASP A 79 8.84 5.51 7.26
C ASP A 79 7.72 4.59 7.78
N PRO A 80 8.04 3.47 8.44
CA PRO A 80 7.02 2.58 8.98
C PRO A 80 6.25 3.19 10.16
N SER A 81 6.78 4.25 10.78
CA SER A 81 6.15 4.92 11.92
C SER A 81 4.77 5.47 11.54
N GLY A 82 3.72 4.93 12.13
CA GLY A 82 2.33 5.36 11.86
C GLY A 82 1.69 4.71 10.63
N LEU A 83 2.36 3.74 10.00
CA LEU A 83 1.73 2.88 9.00
C LEU A 83 1.09 1.65 9.66
N SER A 84 0.01 1.18 9.06
CA SER A 84 -0.62 -0.09 9.40
C SER A 84 -0.68 -0.97 8.16
N LEU A 85 -0.40 -2.26 8.31
CA LEU A 85 -0.64 -3.24 7.27
C LEU A 85 -2.16 -3.31 6.99
N ILE A 86 -2.55 -2.99 5.75
CA ILE A 86 -3.95 -3.10 5.31
C ILE A 86 -4.21 -4.51 4.77
N TYR A 87 -3.30 -5.02 3.91
CA TYR A 87 -3.48 -6.34 3.28
C TYR A 87 -2.18 -6.89 2.70
N GLY A 88 -2.07 -8.22 2.66
CA GLY A 88 -0.99 -8.94 2.00
C GLY A 88 -0.05 -9.63 2.98
N ASP A 89 1.14 -9.95 2.50
CA ASP A 89 2.19 -10.63 3.26
C ASP A 89 3.45 -9.77 3.29
N GLU A 90 3.87 -9.38 4.50
CA GLU A 90 5.09 -8.61 4.74
C GLU A 90 6.31 -9.49 5.02
N SER A 91 6.15 -10.82 5.11
CA SER A 91 7.22 -11.76 5.51
C SER A 91 8.48 -11.69 4.64
N GLY A 92 8.36 -11.16 3.41
CA GLY A 92 9.48 -10.89 2.51
C GLY A 92 10.33 -9.66 2.88
N PHE A 93 9.93 -8.89 3.88
CA PHE A 93 10.74 -7.85 4.50
C PHE A 93 11.33 -8.42 5.79
N SER A 94 12.63 -8.69 5.77
CA SER A 94 13.34 -9.14 6.97
C SER A 94 13.10 -8.15 8.11
N SER A 95 12.96 -8.67 9.33
CA SER A 95 12.69 -8.00 10.61
C SER A 95 13.60 -6.80 10.97
N PHE A 96 14.53 -6.43 10.09
CA PHE A 96 15.37 -5.25 10.16
C PHE A 96 14.89 -4.07 9.29
N GLU A 97 14.00 -4.30 8.31
CA GLU A 97 13.53 -3.28 7.36
C GLU A 97 12.13 -2.73 7.63
N ILE A 98 11.34 -3.41 8.47
CA ILE A 98 10.07 -2.88 8.98
C ILE A 98 10.04 -3.17 10.47
N GLY A 99 10.19 -2.13 11.28
CA GLY A 99 10.05 -2.21 12.73
C GLY A 99 8.60 -2.40 13.15
N PHE A 100 7.96 -3.49 12.72
CA PHE A 100 6.71 -3.96 13.30
C PHE A 100 7.07 -5.05 14.32
N GLU A 101 7.10 -4.67 15.60
CA GLU A 101 7.08 -5.67 16.68
C GLU A 101 5.69 -6.32 16.72
N ALA A 102 5.72 -7.64 16.90
CA ALA A 102 4.58 -8.57 16.93
C ALA A 102 3.70 -8.42 18.18
#